data_AF-A0A7C3L6W7-F1
#
_entry.id   AF-A0A7C3L6W7-F1
#
_cell.length_a   1.000
_cell.length_b   1.000
_cell.length_c   1.000
_cell.angle_alpha   90.00
_cell.angle_beta   90.00
_cell.angle_gamma   90.00
#
_symmetry.space_group_name_H-M   'P 1'
#
loop_
_entity.id
_entity.type
_entity.pdbx_description
1 polymer ?
#
loop_
_entity_poly.entity_id
_entity_poly.type
_entity_poly.pdbx_seq_one_letter_code
_entity_poly.pdbx_strand_id
1 'polypeptide(L)' 'MNGFTTRAIHGGSRGRRDAHGSLRVPVYDSVAFEHESSNSLRDAFMGRKPAHIYSRITNPTVQDFEARIQAL' A
#
# COMPACT_ATOMS: atom_id res chain seq x y z
N MET A 1 -14.52 16.06 -10.81
CA MET A 1 -15.50 14.95 -10.70
C MET A 1 -15.26 14.22 -9.38
N ASN A 2 -16.03 14.52 -8.32
CA ASN A 2 -15.74 14.07 -6.94
C ASN A 2 -16.93 13.35 -6.26
N GLY A 3 -17.88 12.80 -7.02
CA GLY A 3 -19.04 12.10 -6.45
C GLY A 3 -18.66 10.78 -5.75
N PHE A 4 -19.54 10.30 -4.86
CA PHE A 4 -19.35 9.05 -4.11
C PHE A 4 -18.94 7.88 -5.01
N THR A 5 -19.64 7.65 -6.12
CA THR A 5 -19.34 6.58 -7.08
C THR A 5 -17.93 6.70 -7.67
N THR A 6 -17.50 7.93 -7.98
CA THR A 6 -16.14 8.19 -8.48
C THR A 6 -15.09 7.88 -7.41
N ARG A 7 -15.35 8.19 -6.13
CA ARG A 7 -14.45 7.86 -5.01
C ARG A 7 -14.44 6.37 -4.71
N ALA A 8 -15.58 5.68 -4.81
CA ALA A 8 -15.65 4.23 -4.65
C ALA A 8 -14.81 3.48 -5.69
N ILE A 9 -14.76 3.97 -6.94
CA ILE A 9 -14.01 3.32 -8.02
C ILE A 9 -12.53 3.75 -8.04
N HIS A 10 -12.24 5.02 -7.76
CA HIS A 10 -10.90 5.59 -7.99
C HIS A 10 -10.21 6.14 -6.74
N GLY A 11 -10.86 6.13 -5.57
CA GLY A 11 -10.42 6.83 -4.35
C GLY A 11 -9.33 6.15 -3.53
N GLY A 12 -8.82 4.98 -3.94
CA GLY A 12 -7.69 4.30 -3.28
C GLY A 12 -6.36 5.06 -3.46
N SER A 13 -5.27 4.33 -3.71
CA SER A 13 -3.91 4.84 -3.87
C SER A 13 -3.73 5.68 -5.14
N ARG A 14 -4.44 6.80 -5.24
CA ARG A 14 -4.31 7.78 -6.31
C ARG A 14 -2.87 8.32 -6.32
N GLY A 15 -2.20 8.18 -7.45
CA GLY A 15 -0.89 8.78 -7.69
C GLY A 15 0.31 7.87 -7.44
N ARG A 16 0.13 6.70 -6.82
CA ARG A 16 1.22 5.71 -6.75
C ARG A 16 1.24 4.91 -8.05
N ARG A 17 2.21 5.17 -8.92
CA ARG A 17 2.43 4.31 -10.09
C ARG A 17 2.87 2.93 -9.60
N ASP A 18 2.20 1.92 -10.10
CA ASP A 18 2.65 0.54 -9.96
C ASP A 18 4.01 0.35 -10.66
N ALA A 19 4.85 -0.54 -10.12
CA ALA A 19 6.19 -0.80 -10.64
C ALA A 19 6.18 -1.30 -12.10
N HIS A 20 5.09 -1.94 -12.53
CA HIS A 20 4.91 -2.44 -13.89
C HIS A 20 3.81 -1.69 -14.67
N GLY A 21 3.32 -0.57 -14.13
CA GLY A 21 2.29 0.24 -14.78
C GLY A 21 0.89 -0.37 -14.75
N SER A 22 0.61 -1.31 -13.84
CA SER A 22 -0.74 -1.85 -13.66
C SER A 22 -1.74 -0.75 -13.31
N LEU A 23 -2.91 -0.75 -13.97
CA LEU A 23 -4.01 0.18 -13.69
C LEU A 23 -4.79 -0.18 -12.42
N ARG A 24 -4.76 -1.46 -12.02
CA ARG A 24 -5.30 -1.95 -10.74
C ARG A 24 -4.15 -2.25 -9.79
N VAL A 25 -4.38 -2.06 -8.50
CA VAL A 25 -3.41 -2.50 -7.49
C VAL A 25 -3.26 -4.01 -7.59
N PRO A 26 -2.03 -4.54 -7.75
CA PRO A 26 -1.78 -5.97 -7.73
C PRO A 26 -2.19 -6.58 -6.39
N VAL A 27 -2.46 -7.89 -6.42
CA VAL A 27 -2.68 -8.66 -5.18
C VAL A 27 -1.31 -9.09 -4.64
N TYR A 28 -0.94 -8.53 -3.49
CA TYR A 28 0.26 -8.91 -2.76
C TYR A 28 -0.07 -10.05 -1.80
N ASP A 29 -0.23 -11.26 -2.35
CA ASP A 29 -0.43 -12.50 -1.59
C ASP A 29 0.90 -13.02 -1.02
N SER A 30 1.50 -12.21 -0.16
CA SER A 30 2.75 -12.51 0.52
C SER A 30 2.62 -12.22 2.00
N VAL A 31 3.43 -12.89 2.80
CA VAL A 31 3.42 -12.71 4.27
C VAL A 31 4.52 -11.75 4.72
N ALA A 32 5.70 -11.80 4.10
CA ALA A 32 6.86 -10.99 4.45
C ALA A 32 7.34 -10.15 3.26
N PHE A 33 8.02 -9.03 3.55
CA PHE A 33 8.56 -8.11 2.56
C PHE A 33 10.07 -7.94 2.75
N GLU A 34 10.81 -7.93 1.64
CA GLU A 34 12.27 -7.81 1.68
C GLU A 34 12.74 -6.37 1.88
N HIS A 35 13.97 -6.22 2.37
CA HIS A 35 14.64 -4.95 2.56
C HIS A 35 16.08 -5.05 2.07
N GLU A 36 16.60 -3.97 1.48
CA GLU A 36 17.95 -3.91 0.90
C GLU A 36 19.08 -4.20 1.90
N SER A 37 18.86 -3.94 3.19
CA SER A 37 19.84 -4.20 4.25
C SER A 37 19.18 -4.38 5.61
N SER A 38 19.93 -4.97 6.56
CA SER A 38 19.51 -5.08 7.97
C SER A 38 19.23 -3.73 8.61
N ASN A 39 20.00 -2.69 8.26
CA ASN A 39 19.75 -1.32 8.71
C ASN A 39 18.41 -0.78 8.20
N SER A 40 18.06 -1.02 6.93
CA SER A 40 16.76 -0.61 6.40
C SER A 40 15.60 -1.34 7.07
N LEU A 41 15.76 -2.62 7.42
CA LEU A 41 14.75 -3.38 8.14
C LEU A 41 14.57 -2.83 9.57
N ARG A 42 15.69 -2.55 10.27
CA ARG A 42 15.67 -1.92 11.60
C ARG A 42 14.91 -0.59 11.57
N ASP A 43 15.21 0.27 10.61
CA ASP A 43 14.57 1.59 10.53
C ASP A 43 13.06 1.49 10.23
N ALA A 44 12.63 0.46 9.51
CA ALA A 44 11.21 0.16 9.32
C ALA A 44 10.53 -0.30 10.62
N PHE A 45 11.14 -1.22 11.38
CA PHE A 45 10.64 -1.65 12.69
C PHE A 45 10.57 -0.53 13.72
N MET A 46 11.51 0.42 13.66
CA MET A 46 11.53 1.60 14.52
C MET A 46 10.56 2.71 14.06
N GLY A 47 9.80 2.50 12.99
CA GLY A 47 8.87 3.49 12.43
C GLY A 47 9.56 4.71 11.80
N ARG A 48 10.88 4.64 11.57
CA ARG A 48 11.67 5.72 10.95
C ARG A 48 11.58 5.71 9.42
N LYS A 49 11.29 4.53 8.85
CA LYS A 49 11.07 4.33 7.41
C LYS A 49 9.68 3.72 7.19
N PRO A 50 8.77 4.40 6.46
CA PRO A 50 7.50 3.80 6.05
C PRO A 50 7.78 2.63 5.09
N ALA A 51 7.51 1.41 5.55
CA ALA A 51 7.67 0.20 4.75
C ALA A 51 6.79 -0.93 5.30
N HIS A 52 6.35 -1.81 4.41
CA HIS A 52 5.74 -3.07 4.81
C HIS A 52 6.84 -4.03 5.26
N ILE A 53 6.56 -4.83 6.29
CA ILE A 53 7.51 -5.82 6.84
C ILE A 53 6.84 -7.18 6.90
N TYR A 54 5.63 -7.23 7.47
CA TYR A 54 4.82 -8.43 7.59
C TYR A 54 3.34 -8.11 7.42
N SER A 55 2.63 -8.89 6.60
CA SER A 55 1.24 -8.66 6.22
C SER A 55 0.24 -8.67 7.38
N ARG A 56 0.61 -9.28 8.50
CA ARG A 56 -0.17 -9.22 9.76
C ARG A 56 -0.30 -7.79 10.31
N ILE A 57 0.62 -6.90 9.97
CA ILE A 57 0.61 -5.50 10.43
C ILE A 57 0.11 -4.59 9.29
N THR A 58 0.74 -4.67 8.11
CA THR A 58 0.31 -3.93 6.91
C THR A 58 0.62 -4.72 5.64
N ASN A 59 -0.22 -4.58 4.63
CA ASN A 59 -0.06 -5.19 3.30
C ASN A 59 -0.44 -4.17 2.21
N PRO A 60 0.27 -4.07 1.07
CA PRO A 60 -0.02 -3.08 0.04
C PRO A 60 -1.45 -3.14 -0.52
N THR A 61 -2.01 -4.34 -0.72
CA THR A 61 -3.38 -4.51 -1.22
C THR A 61 -4.41 -4.05 -0.20
N VAL A 62 -4.18 -4.36 1.08
CA VAL A 62 -5.05 -3.91 2.18
C VAL A 62 -4.95 -2.41 2.39
N GLN A 63 -3.75 -1.84 2.27
CA GLN A 63 -3.54 -0.39 2.36
C GLN A 63 -4.30 0.37 1.26
N ASP A 64 -4.37 -0.15 0.03
CA ASP A 64 -5.19 0.46 -1.02
C ASP A 64 -6.68 0.48 -0.65
N PHE A 65 -7.15 -0.61 -0.06
CA PHE A 65 -8.53 -0.71 0.42
C PHE A 65 -8.79 0.28 1.57
N GLU A 66 -7.91 0.38 2.56
CA GLU A 66 -7.99 1.33 3.66
C GLU A 66 -8.05 2.77 3.14
N ALA A 67 -7.16 3.14 2.21
CA ALA A 67 -7.16 4.46 1.59
C ALA A 67 -8.46 4.74 0.83
N ARG A 68 -9.01 3.73 0.15
CA ARG A 68 -10.28 3.85 -0.58
C ARG A 68 -11.44 4.11 0.38
N ILE A 69 -11.51 3.39 1.50
CA ILE A 69 -12.52 3.62 2.53
C ILE A 69 -12.37 5.01 3.15
N GLN A 70 -11.15 5.45 3.44
CA GLN A 70 -10.90 6.78 3.98
C GLN A 70 -11.33 7.91 3.02
N ALA A 71 -11.29 7.67 1.71
CA ALA A 71 -11.70 8.64 0.70
C ALA A 71 -13.21 8.66 0.42
N LEU A 72 -14.00 7.72 0.95
CA LEU A 72 -15.46 7.68 0.75
C LEU A 72 -16.18 8.70 1.61
#